data_AF-A0A9W9W0R7-F1
#
_entry.id   AF-A0A9W9W0R7-F1
#
_cell.length_a   1.000
_cell.length_b   1.000
_cell.length_c   1.000
_cell.angle_alpha   90.00
_cell.angle_beta   90.00
_cell.angle_gamma   90.00
#
_symmetry.space_group_name_H-M   'P 1'
#
loop_
_entity.id
_entity.type
_entity.pdbx_description
1 polymer ?
#
loop_
_entity_poly.entity_id
_entity_poly.type
_entity_poly.pdbx_seq_one_letter_code
_entity_poly.pdbx_strand_id
1 'polypeptide(L)'
;MKVSRCVLFGVAVTIVHSRPGVKRALNDATILNYALTLEHLEATFYQQGLQNYTHEDFLNAGFPDPFYSNLGKVASDEQNHVEFLTSALTAAGAMPVAQCTYSFPATDIRGFVSLANVLEGVGVSAYLGAAASIANKTYLTAAGSILTVEARHNAYLRAALGQVPFAQPFDTPLDFNEVYTVASPFITSCPSTNSQLPVKAFPSLTMVPSGNVMNGSTATLVPGPGFNSTSNSNLSAAFVTITGPVWAPLKPIGNGQFIVTIPAGVEGQSYIVLTNSMSDVSDDNIVAGPAIVEVELM
;
A
#
# COMPACT_ATOMS: atom_id res chain seq x y z
N MET A 1 9.66 -1.50 -46.86
CA MET A 1 9.61 -0.70 -45.61
C MET A 1 9.17 0.72 -45.95
N LYS A 2 7.93 1.09 -45.64
CA LYS A 2 7.46 2.48 -45.73
C LYS A 2 7.33 2.99 -44.29
N VAL A 3 8.17 3.97 -43.94
CA VAL A 3 8.12 4.65 -42.64
C VAL A 3 6.97 5.65 -42.72
N SER A 4 5.88 5.34 -42.01
CA SER A 4 4.75 6.27 -41.86
C SER A 4 5.14 7.39 -40.89
N ARG A 5 4.85 8.62 -41.31
CA ARG A 5 5.11 9.87 -40.58
C ARG A 5 4.37 9.85 -39.24
N CYS A 6 5.12 9.99 -38.16
CA CYS A 6 4.60 10.21 -36.82
C CYS A 6 4.01 11.62 -36.75
N VAL A 7 2.70 11.73 -36.56
CA VAL A 7 2.02 13.00 -36.27
C VAL A 7 2.22 13.25 -34.78
N LEU A 8 3.02 14.27 -34.44
CA LEU A 8 3.05 14.79 -33.07
C LEU A 8 1.69 15.44 -32.79
N PHE A 9 0.84 14.75 -32.03
CA PHE A 9 -0.22 15.41 -31.28
C PHE A 9 0.42 16.14 -30.12
N GLY A 10 0.36 17.47 -30.14
CA GLY A 10 0.68 18.29 -28.99
C GLY A 10 -0.29 17.97 -27.87
N VAL A 11 0.18 17.24 -26.85
CA VAL A 11 -0.56 17.01 -25.62
C VAL A 11 -0.64 18.37 -24.91
N ALA A 12 -1.85 18.91 -24.78
CA ALA A 12 -2.10 20.00 -23.87
C ALA A 12 -1.64 19.55 -22.47
N VAL A 13 -0.67 20.24 -21.89
CA VAL A 13 -0.25 20.05 -20.50
C VAL A 13 -1.43 20.50 -19.63
N THR A 14 -2.37 19.60 -19.37
CA THR A 14 -3.22 19.70 -18.20
C THR A 14 -2.27 19.75 -17.02
N ILE A 15 -2.30 20.86 -16.27
CA ILE A 15 -1.60 20.99 -15.00
C ILE A 15 -2.09 19.83 -14.14
N VAL A 16 -1.27 18.78 -14.07
CA VAL A 16 -1.51 17.64 -13.20
C VAL A 16 -1.53 18.23 -11.80
N HIS A 17 -2.71 18.38 -11.23
CA HIS A 17 -2.82 18.57 -9.79
C HIS A 17 -2.44 17.21 -9.22
N SER A 18 -1.13 16.99 -9.02
CA SER A 18 -0.68 15.92 -8.14
C SER A 18 -1.54 16.01 -6.89
N ARG A 19 -2.12 14.90 -6.39
CA ARG A 19 -2.74 14.90 -5.05
C ARG A 19 -1.73 15.64 -4.17
N PRO A 20 -2.03 16.85 -3.66
CA PRO A 20 -1.07 17.53 -2.83
C PRO A 20 -0.82 16.54 -1.72
N GLY A 21 0.39 15.99 -1.63
CA GLY A 21 0.77 15.23 -0.45
C GLY A 21 0.49 16.21 0.67
N VAL A 22 -0.58 15.97 1.43
CA VAL A 22 -1.00 16.91 2.46
C VAL A 22 0.16 16.88 3.41
N LYS A 23 0.99 17.92 3.37
CA LYS A 23 2.21 17.97 4.15
C LYS A 23 1.77 18.00 5.59
N ARG A 24 1.76 16.83 6.21
CA ARG A 24 1.53 16.73 7.63
C ARG A 24 2.79 17.29 8.28
N ALA A 25 2.63 18.30 9.12
CA ALA A 25 3.73 18.91 9.84
C ALA A 25 4.23 17.97 10.96
N LEU A 26 4.76 16.82 10.57
CA LEU A 26 5.43 15.87 11.45
C LEU A 26 6.92 16.19 11.44
N ASN A 27 7.59 15.96 12.57
CA ASN A 27 9.04 15.98 12.60
C ASN A 27 9.58 14.69 11.95
N ASP A 28 10.80 14.76 11.41
CA ASP A 28 11.39 13.62 10.69
C ASP A 28 11.55 12.38 11.55
N ALA A 29 11.85 12.52 12.86
CA ALA A 29 11.98 11.37 13.75
C ALA A 29 10.65 10.61 13.90
N THR A 30 9.51 11.31 13.92
CA THR A 30 8.19 10.69 13.91
C THR A 30 7.92 9.97 12.59
N ILE A 31 8.33 10.54 11.45
CA ILE A 31 8.17 9.90 10.14
C ILE A 31 9.06 8.65 10.02
N LEU A 32 10.31 8.71 10.50
CA LEU A 32 11.22 7.57 10.51
C LEU A 32 10.75 6.47 11.46
N ASN A 33 10.19 6.80 12.63
CA ASN A 33 9.59 5.80 13.51
C ASN A 33 8.30 5.20 12.93
N TYR A 34 7.55 5.97 12.15
CA TYR A 34 6.43 5.45 11.37
C TYR A 34 6.91 4.43 10.33
N ALA A 35 7.93 4.75 9.54
CA ALA A 35 8.53 3.82 8.59
C ALA A 35 9.07 2.57 9.31
N LEU A 36 9.84 2.75 10.39
CA LEU A 36 10.40 1.63 11.17
C LEU A 36 9.31 0.69 11.72
N THR A 37 8.11 1.19 12.01
CA THR A 37 6.99 0.34 12.44
C THR A 37 6.51 -0.59 11.32
N LEU A 38 6.53 -0.12 10.07
CA LEU A 38 6.19 -0.90 8.89
C LEU A 38 7.31 -1.88 8.54
N GLU A 39 8.57 -1.44 8.58
CA GLU A 39 9.73 -2.33 8.37
C GLU A 39 9.77 -3.49 9.37
N HIS A 40 9.46 -3.25 10.65
CA HIS A 40 9.36 -4.33 11.64
C HIS A 40 8.25 -5.33 11.29
N LEU A 41 7.14 -4.87 10.71
CA LEU A 41 6.03 -5.72 10.27
C LEU A 41 6.48 -6.61 9.11
N GLU A 42 7.10 -6.03 8.08
CA GLU A 42 7.57 -6.74 6.89
C GLU A 42 8.72 -7.70 7.21
N ALA A 43 9.72 -7.25 7.95
CA ALA A 43 10.81 -8.11 8.40
C ALA A 43 10.30 -9.30 9.22
N THR A 44 9.32 -9.07 10.12
CA THR A 44 8.71 -10.17 10.89
C THR A 44 7.89 -11.10 10.01
N PHE A 45 7.15 -10.56 9.05
CA PHE A 45 6.35 -11.35 8.10
C PHE A 45 7.23 -12.33 7.32
N TYR A 46 8.33 -11.85 6.71
CA TYR A 46 9.25 -12.72 5.98
C TYR A 46 9.98 -13.71 6.87
N GLN A 47 10.43 -13.27 8.06
CA GLN A 47 11.09 -14.16 9.02
C GLN A 47 10.18 -15.33 9.41
N GLN A 48 8.92 -15.06 9.75
CA GLN A 48 7.96 -16.11 10.10
C GLN A 48 7.64 -17.00 8.90
N GLY A 49 7.44 -16.41 7.71
CA GLY A 49 7.19 -17.17 6.48
C GLY A 49 8.30 -18.15 6.13
N LEU A 50 9.56 -17.70 6.16
CA LEU A 50 10.73 -18.54 5.87
C LEU A 50 11.04 -19.57 6.96
N GLN A 51 10.53 -19.38 8.18
CA GLN A 51 10.57 -20.40 9.23
C GLN A 51 9.47 -21.45 9.08
N ASN A 52 8.30 -21.06 8.57
CA ASN A 52 7.14 -21.93 8.44
C ASN A 52 7.15 -22.81 7.18
N TYR A 53 7.88 -22.41 6.14
CA TYR A 53 7.89 -23.10 4.84
C TYR A 53 9.32 -23.42 4.36
N THR A 54 9.50 -24.62 3.83
CA THR A 54 10.77 -25.07 3.24
C THR A 54 10.84 -24.72 1.76
N HIS A 55 12.06 -24.73 1.19
CA HIS A 55 12.27 -24.58 -0.25
C HIS A 55 11.43 -25.57 -1.08
N GLU A 56 11.35 -26.82 -0.65
CA GLU A 56 10.57 -27.86 -1.31
C GLU A 56 9.06 -27.55 -1.30
N ASP A 57 8.55 -26.95 -0.22
CA ASP A 57 7.15 -26.52 -0.17
C ASP A 57 6.86 -25.44 -1.23
N PHE A 58 7.79 -24.50 -1.46
CA PHE A 58 7.65 -23.48 -2.51
C PHE A 58 7.66 -24.09 -3.92
N LEU A 59 8.56 -25.05 -4.18
CA LEU A 59 8.58 -25.77 -5.45
C LEU A 59 7.24 -26.48 -5.70
N ASN A 60 6.72 -27.19 -4.68
CA ASN A 60 5.44 -27.88 -4.75
C ASN A 60 4.25 -26.93 -4.90
N ALA A 61 4.32 -25.72 -4.35
CA ALA A 61 3.32 -24.68 -4.55
C ALA A 61 3.38 -24.04 -5.95
N GLY A 62 4.39 -24.38 -6.77
CA GLY A 62 4.55 -23.90 -8.14
C GLY A 62 5.41 -22.63 -8.27
N PHE A 63 6.24 -22.34 -7.27
CA PHE A 63 7.22 -21.25 -7.31
C PHE A 63 8.62 -21.82 -7.60
N PRO A 64 9.06 -21.85 -8.87
CA PRO A 64 10.32 -22.49 -9.26
C PRO A 64 11.55 -21.68 -8.81
N ASP A 65 12.71 -22.33 -8.82
CA ASP A 65 13.98 -21.61 -8.63
C ASP A 65 14.19 -20.52 -9.69
N PRO A 66 14.76 -19.36 -9.30
CA PRO A 66 15.42 -19.06 -8.02
C PRO A 66 14.48 -18.47 -6.93
N PHE A 67 13.17 -18.72 -6.98
CA PHE A 67 12.20 -17.97 -6.18
C PHE A 67 12.47 -17.93 -4.68
N TYR A 68 12.66 -19.09 -4.06
CA TYR A 68 12.92 -19.19 -2.64
C TYR A 68 14.20 -18.44 -2.21
N SER A 69 15.28 -18.55 -3.00
CA SER A 69 16.53 -17.84 -2.70
C SER A 69 16.40 -16.32 -2.79
N ASN A 70 15.63 -15.82 -3.76
CA ASN A 70 15.35 -14.39 -3.90
C ASN A 70 14.43 -13.90 -2.78
N LEU A 71 13.46 -14.71 -2.34
CA LEU A 71 12.65 -14.41 -1.16
C LEU A 71 13.52 -14.27 0.10
N GLY A 72 14.55 -15.10 0.23
CA GLY A 72 15.57 -14.95 1.27
C GLY A 72 16.39 -13.66 1.15
N LYS A 73 16.51 -13.07 -0.05
CA LYS A 73 17.13 -11.75 -0.25
C LYS A 73 16.18 -10.62 0.18
N VAL A 74 14.92 -10.68 -0.22
CA VAL A 74 13.88 -9.74 0.25
C VAL A 74 13.85 -9.71 1.77
N ALA A 75 13.77 -10.88 2.42
CA ALA A 75 13.79 -10.98 3.88
C ALA A 75 15.04 -10.36 4.53
N SER A 76 16.20 -10.48 3.87
CA SER A 76 17.43 -9.84 4.34
C SER A 76 17.42 -8.33 4.16
N ASP A 77 16.83 -7.84 3.08
CA ASP A 77 16.72 -6.41 2.78
C ASP A 77 15.78 -5.74 3.79
N GLU A 78 14.63 -6.36 4.13
CA GLU A 78 13.74 -5.84 5.18
C GLU A 78 14.42 -5.75 6.55
N GLN A 79 15.22 -6.76 6.91
CA GLN A 79 16.00 -6.70 8.15
C GLN A 79 17.04 -5.57 8.12
N ASN A 80 17.67 -5.34 6.97
CA ASN A 80 18.62 -4.24 6.78
C ASN A 80 17.92 -2.87 6.84
N HIS A 81 16.69 -2.74 6.33
CA HIS A 81 15.88 -1.52 6.45
C HIS A 81 15.59 -1.19 7.92
N VAL A 82 15.18 -2.19 8.72
CA VAL A 82 15.00 -2.06 10.18
C VAL A 82 16.27 -1.55 10.86
N GLU A 83 17.41 -2.17 10.58
CA GLU A 83 18.71 -1.79 11.17
C GLU A 83 19.13 -0.38 10.78
N PHE A 84 18.94 -0.04 9.51
CA PHE A 84 19.25 1.26 8.95
C PHE A 84 18.44 2.37 9.62
N LEU A 85 17.11 2.22 9.70
CA LEU A 85 16.22 3.20 10.32
C LEU A 85 16.48 3.31 11.83
N THR A 86 16.69 2.19 12.52
CA THR A 86 17.05 2.16 13.95
C THR A 86 18.32 2.95 14.22
N SER A 87 19.33 2.76 13.37
CA SER A 87 20.61 3.48 13.46
C SER A 87 20.44 4.97 13.17
N ALA A 88 19.66 5.33 12.14
CA ALA A 88 19.38 6.72 11.79
C ALA A 88 18.64 7.46 12.92
N LEU A 89 17.61 6.84 13.51
CA LEU A 89 16.86 7.38 14.65
C LEU A 89 17.75 7.58 15.87
N THR A 90 18.57 6.58 16.21
CA THR A 90 19.52 6.66 17.33
C THR A 90 20.53 7.79 17.12
N ALA A 91 21.10 7.90 15.91
CA ALA A 91 22.03 8.97 15.56
C ALA A 91 21.39 10.36 15.60
N ALA A 92 20.08 10.44 15.33
CA ALA A 92 19.28 11.65 15.46
C ALA A 92 18.91 12.00 16.91
N GLY A 93 19.28 11.18 17.89
CA GLY A 93 18.90 11.34 19.30
C GLY A 93 17.42 11.03 19.57
N ALA A 94 16.74 10.36 18.64
CA ALA A 94 15.39 9.87 18.82
C ALA A 94 15.41 8.42 19.33
N MET A 95 14.37 8.04 20.09
CA MET A 95 14.19 6.65 20.51
C MET A 95 13.54 5.86 19.37
N PRO A 96 14.21 4.82 18.81
CA PRO A 96 13.59 3.95 17.83
C PRO A 96 12.48 3.12 18.47
N VAL A 97 11.38 2.93 17.73
CA VAL A 97 10.34 1.99 18.13
C VAL A 97 10.86 0.56 18.08
N ALA A 98 10.46 -0.24 19.07
CA ALA A 98 10.73 -1.67 19.09
C ALA A 98 9.67 -2.44 18.28
N GLN A 99 10.05 -3.62 17.80
CA GLN A 99 9.18 -4.56 17.09
C GLN A 99 7.90 -4.86 17.90
N CYS A 100 6.75 -4.83 17.22
CA CYS A 100 5.47 -5.23 17.79
C CYS A 100 5.27 -6.76 17.68
N THR A 101 4.17 -7.27 18.23
CA THR A 101 3.71 -8.63 17.94
C THR A 101 2.73 -8.59 16.78
N TYR A 102 2.84 -9.54 15.86
CA TYR A 102 2.06 -9.55 14.62
C TYR A 102 1.27 -10.85 14.44
N SER A 103 0.19 -10.78 13.68
CA SER A 103 -0.62 -11.94 13.27
C SER A 103 -0.97 -11.81 11.80
N PHE A 104 -0.55 -12.79 11.01
CA PHE A 104 -0.76 -12.80 9.55
C PHE A 104 -1.76 -13.91 9.17
N PRO A 105 -2.73 -13.64 8.28
CA PRO A 105 -3.79 -14.58 7.93
C PRO A 105 -3.39 -15.66 6.91
N ALA A 106 -2.15 -15.66 6.43
CA ALA A 106 -1.70 -16.60 5.40
C ALA A 106 -1.61 -18.04 5.95
N THR A 107 -2.38 -18.96 5.36
CA THR A 107 -2.44 -20.38 5.77
C THR A 107 -1.74 -21.34 4.80
N ASP A 108 -1.30 -20.86 3.65
CA ASP A 108 -0.52 -21.62 2.66
C ASP A 108 0.49 -20.70 1.94
N ILE A 109 1.34 -21.29 1.09
CA ILE A 109 2.39 -20.54 0.38
C ILE A 109 1.83 -19.53 -0.61
N ARG A 110 0.74 -19.85 -1.32
CA ARG A 110 0.15 -18.89 -2.27
C ARG A 110 -0.46 -17.71 -1.53
N GLY A 111 -1.12 -17.94 -0.41
CA GLY A 111 -1.58 -16.92 0.51
C GLY A 111 -0.44 -16.09 1.09
N PHE A 112 0.68 -16.73 1.45
CA PHE A 112 1.89 -16.03 1.89
C PHE A 112 2.45 -15.12 0.79
N VAL A 113 2.70 -15.63 -0.42
CA VAL A 113 3.25 -14.82 -1.53
C VAL A 113 2.27 -13.72 -1.96
N SER A 114 0.96 -13.99 -1.91
CA SER A 114 -0.06 -12.97 -2.19
C SER A 114 -0.07 -11.86 -1.15
N LEU A 115 0.06 -12.21 0.14
CA LEU A 115 0.17 -11.22 1.21
C LEU A 115 1.49 -10.45 1.13
N ALA A 116 2.60 -11.12 0.79
CA ALA A 116 3.89 -10.48 0.55
C ALA A 116 3.75 -9.39 -0.51
N ASN A 117 3.15 -9.72 -1.67
CA ASN A 117 2.89 -8.76 -2.73
C ASN A 117 2.09 -7.54 -2.23
N VAL A 118 1.05 -7.79 -1.43
CA VAL A 118 0.23 -6.71 -0.84
C VAL A 118 1.06 -5.82 0.08
N LEU A 119 1.85 -6.41 0.98
CA LEU A 119 2.68 -5.66 1.92
C LEU A 119 3.72 -4.81 1.20
N GLU A 120 4.51 -5.37 0.28
CA GLU A 120 5.51 -4.62 -0.49
C GLU A 120 4.89 -3.45 -1.26
N GLY A 121 3.71 -3.65 -1.86
CA GLY A 121 3.02 -2.56 -2.56
C GLY A 121 2.53 -1.46 -1.60
N VAL A 122 2.19 -1.82 -0.37
CA VAL A 122 1.86 -0.86 0.70
C VAL A 122 3.12 -0.16 1.20
N GLY A 123 4.26 -0.86 1.30
CA GLY A 123 5.58 -0.28 1.57
C GLY A 123 5.96 0.80 0.55
N VAL A 124 5.84 0.50 -0.74
CA VAL A 124 5.98 1.48 -1.84
C VAL A 124 5.09 2.70 -1.61
N SER A 125 3.80 2.48 -1.37
CA SER A 125 2.83 3.55 -1.15
C SER A 125 3.15 4.40 0.09
N ALA A 126 3.65 3.79 1.16
CA ALA A 126 4.01 4.44 2.42
C ALA A 126 5.22 5.35 2.27
N TYR A 127 6.31 4.84 1.68
CA TYR A 127 7.50 5.65 1.42
C TYR A 127 7.22 6.81 0.46
N LEU A 128 6.49 6.54 -0.62
CA LEU A 128 6.16 7.57 -1.61
C LEU A 128 5.23 8.64 -1.01
N GLY A 129 4.24 8.24 -0.21
CA GLY A 129 3.32 9.15 0.48
C GLY A 129 4.01 10.01 1.57
N ALA A 130 4.96 9.43 2.30
CA ALA A 130 5.70 10.14 3.33
C ALA A 130 6.78 11.09 2.77
N ALA A 131 7.24 10.89 1.53
CA ALA A 131 8.39 11.60 0.95
C ALA A 131 8.28 13.13 1.05
N ALA A 132 7.11 13.70 0.75
CA ALA A 132 6.89 15.16 0.81
C ALA A 132 6.90 15.73 2.24
N SER A 133 6.72 14.87 3.25
CA SER A 133 6.72 15.26 4.67
C SER A 133 8.11 15.26 5.29
N ILE A 134 9.11 14.62 4.67
CA ILE A 134 10.49 14.56 5.17
C ILE A 134 11.21 15.89 4.89
N ALA A 135 11.61 16.58 5.97
CA ALA A 135 12.30 17.87 5.90
C ALA A 135 13.79 17.70 5.58
N ASN A 136 14.47 16.78 6.27
CA ASN A 136 15.89 16.52 6.10
C ASN A 136 16.18 15.79 4.77
N LYS A 137 17.00 16.39 3.92
CA LYS A 137 17.31 15.86 2.59
C LYS A 137 18.14 14.58 2.60
N THR A 138 18.93 14.36 3.65
CA THR A 138 19.63 13.09 3.86
C THR A 138 18.63 11.98 4.14
N TYR A 139 17.64 12.22 5.01
CA TYR A 139 16.59 11.23 5.30
C TYR A 139 15.69 11.01 4.09
N LEU A 140 15.36 12.06 3.32
CA LEU A 140 14.61 11.92 2.09
C LEU A 140 15.35 11.06 1.05
N THR A 141 16.67 11.25 0.92
CA THR A 141 17.50 10.45 0.00
C THR A 141 17.54 8.99 0.46
N ALA A 142 17.69 8.76 1.76
CA ALA A 142 17.66 7.42 2.33
C ALA A 142 16.30 6.72 2.11
N ALA A 143 15.20 7.40 2.42
CA ALA A 143 13.84 6.92 2.17
C ALA A 143 13.61 6.62 0.68
N GLY A 144 14.10 7.49 -0.21
CA GLY A 144 14.06 7.25 -1.66
C GLY A 144 14.86 6.02 -2.09
N SER A 145 15.95 5.69 -1.40
CA SER A 145 16.71 4.46 -1.70
C SER A 145 15.91 3.20 -1.34
N ILE A 146 15.25 3.19 -0.18
CA ILE A 146 14.40 2.08 0.29
C ILE A 146 13.19 1.92 -0.65
N LEU A 147 12.48 3.02 -0.96
CA LEU A 147 11.35 3.01 -1.90
C LEU A 147 11.64 2.28 -3.22
N THR A 148 12.84 2.46 -3.79
CA THR A 148 13.18 1.76 -5.05
C THR A 148 13.43 0.27 -4.86
N VAL A 149 13.82 -0.17 -3.67
CA VAL A 149 13.99 -1.58 -3.29
C VAL A 149 12.61 -2.21 -3.09
N GLU A 150 11.73 -1.59 -2.30
CA GLU A 150 10.31 -1.98 -2.14
C GLU A 150 9.62 -2.20 -3.50
N ALA A 151 9.80 -1.25 -4.43
CA ALA A 151 9.21 -1.36 -5.77
C ALA A 151 9.74 -2.57 -6.56
N ARG A 152 11.01 -2.95 -6.34
CA ARG A 152 11.60 -4.14 -6.99
C ARG A 152 11.10 -5.43 -6.34
N HIS A 153 10.95 -5.46 -5.03
CA HIS A 153 10.35 -6.58 -4.30
C HIS A 153 8.92 -6.80 -4.77
N ASN A 154 8.10 -5.73 -4.78
CA ASN A 154 6.74 -5.78 -5.27
C ASN A 154 6.67 -6.29 -6.71
N ALA A 155 7.40 -5.68 -7.65
CA ALA A 155 7.42 -6.09 -9.06
C ALA A 155 7.82 -7.57 -9.22
N TYR A 156 8.76 -8.06 -8.41
CA TYR A 156 9.19 -9.44 -8.42
C TYR A 156 8.10 -10.41 -7.96
N LEU A 157 7.40 -10.10 -6.86
CA LEU A 157 6.29 -10.91 -6.34
C LEU A 157 5.10 -10.91 -7.29
N ARG A 158 4.78 -9.75 -7.89
CA ARG A 158 3.77 -9.63 -8.95
C ARG A 158 4.07 -10.58 -10.10
N ALA A 159 5.32 -10.58 -10.60
CA ALA A 159 5.74 -11.49 -11.66
C ALA A 159 5.55 -12.96 -11.26
N ALA A 160 5.93 -13.33 -10.03
CA ALA A 160 5.81 -14.69 -9.53
C ALA A 160 4.35 -15.15 -9.37
N LEU A 161 3.43 -14.20 -9.13
CA LEU A 161 1.98 -14.45 -9.10
C LEU A 161 1.32 -14.43 -10.49
N GLY A 162 2.09 -14.22 -11.56
CA GLY A 162 1.57 -14.09 -12.93
C GLY A 162 0.88 -12.77 -13.21
N GLN A 163 1.04 -11.77 -12.33
CA GLN A 163 0.56 -10.41 -12.52
C GLN A 163 1.58 -9.58 -13.32
N VAL A 164 1.13 -8.44 -13.86
CA VAL A 164 2.03 -7.51 -14.55
C VAL A 164 2.91 -6.77 -13.54
N PRO A 165 4.25 -6.86 -13.61
CA PRO A 165 5.15 -6.30 -12.60
C PRO A 165 5.14 -4.78 -12.47
N PHE A 166 4.76 -4.07 -13.53
CA PHE A 166 4.72 -2.61 -13.63
C PHE A 166 3.37 -2.20 -14.27
N ALA A 167 2.27 -2.54 -13.60
CA ALA A 167 0.93 -2.39 -14.17
C ALA A 167 0.55 -0.92 -14.47
N GLN A 168 1.18 0.04 -13.79
CA GLN A 168 0.94 1.46 -13.99
C GLN A 168 2.26 2.22 -14.16
N PRO A 169 2.28 3.36 -14.88
CA PRO A 169 3.47 4.17 -15.04
C PRO A 169 3.86 4.96 -13.77
N PHE A 170 2.97 5.03 -12.78
CA PHE A 170 3.20 5.72 -11.52
C PHE A 170 2.62 4.92 -10.36
N ASP A 171 3.40 4.77 -9.29
CA ASP A 171 2.93 4.18 -8.04
C ASP A 171 1.99 5.14 -7.29
N THR A 172 1.10 4.56 -6.49
CA THR A 172 0.09 5.30 -5.73
C THR A 172 0.63 5.68 -4.34
N PRO A 173 0.80 6.98 -4.02
CA PRO A 173 1.08 7.39 -2.65
C PRO A 173 -0.17 7.27 -1.77
N LEU A 174 -0.01 6.72 -0.57
CA LEU A 174 -1.03 6.73 0.48
C LEU A 174 -0.59 7.65 1.63
N ASP A 175 -1.55 8.32 2.26
CA ASP A 175 -1.28 9.10 3.48
C ASP A 175 -1.08 8.17 4.69
N PHE A 176 -0.51 8.71 5.77
CA PHE A 176 -0.12 7.97 6.97
C PHE A 176 -1.28 7.15 7.57
N ASN A 177 -2.49 7.71 7.62
CA ASN A 177 -3.66 7.01 8.15
C ASN A 177 -4.19 5.95 7.18
N GLU A 178 -4.10 6.17 5.88
CA GLU A 178 -4.49 5.18 4.86
C GLU A 178 -3.61 3.93 4.99
N VAL A 179 -2.29 4.11 5.04
CA VAL A 179 -1.34 3.01 5.28
C VAL A 179 -1.57 2.35 6.64
N TYR A 180 -1.74 3.15 7.71
CA TYR A 180 -1.96 2.57 9.04
C TYR A 180 -3.28 1.80 9.13
N THR A 181 -4.30 2.19 8.36
CA THR A 181 -5.56 1.43 8.26
C THR A 181 -5.34 0.04 7.68
N VAL A 182 -4.43 -0.07 6.71
CA VAL A 182 -4.04 -1.37 6.12
C VAL A 182 -3.15 -2.18 7.06
N ALA A 183 -2.18 -1.54 7.73
CA ALA A 183 -1.19 -2.24 8.55
C ALA A 183 -1.73 -2.66 9.92
N SER A 184 -2.58 -1.85 10.54
CA SER A 184 -3.04 -2.04 11.92
C SER A 184 -3.73 -3.38 12.23
N PRO A 185 -4.48 -4.03 11.31
CA PRO A 185 -5.06 -5.35 11.56
C PRO A 185 -4.03 -6.46 11.80
N PHE A 186 -2.79 -6.29 11.32
CA PHE A 186 -1.72 -7.26 11.53
C PHE A 186 -1.01 -7.05 12.88
N ILE A 187 -1.17 -5.88 13.52
CA ILE A 187 -0.49 -5.52 14.77
C ILE A 187 -1.36 -5.95 15.96
N THR A 188 -0.91 -6.94 16.72
CA THR A 188 -1.67 -7.47 17.87
C THR A 188 -1.36 -6.71 19.16
N SER A 189 -0.10 -6.34 19.39
CA SER A 189 0.32 -5.50 20.51
C SER A 189 1.69 -4.89 20.24
N CYS A 190 2.01 -3.76 20.86
CA CYS A 190 3.34 -3.15 20.79
C CYS A 190 3.88 -2.91 22.20
N PRO A 191 5.21 -2.91 22.39
CA PRO A 191 5.83 -2.52 23.67
C PRO A 191 5.31 -1.16 24.14
N SER A 192 4.97 -1.04 25.43
CA SER A 192 4.46 0.22 26.01
C SER A 192 5.51 1.34 26.03
N THR A 193 6.77 1.00 25.79
CA THR A 193 7.88 1.94 25.62
C THR A 193 7.91 2.60 24.24
N ASN A 194 7.16 2.09 23.26
CA ASN A 194 7.10 2.70 21.94
C ASN A 194 6.40 4.06 22.03
N SER A 195 6.98 5.05 21.35
CA SER A 195 6.33 6.36 21.20
C SER A 195 5.03 6.21 20.41
N GLN A 196 3.97 6.88 20.84
CA GLN A 196 2.70 6.88 20.11
C GLN A 196 2.89 7.59 18.76
N LEU A 197 2.65 6.86 17.67
CA LEU A 197 2.59 7.44 16.34
C LEU A 197 1.32 8.27 16.19
N PRO A 198 1.37 9.42 15.48
CA PRO A 198 0.20 10.28 15.30
C PRO A 198 -0.75 9.74 14.22
N VAL A 199 -0.91 8.43 14.09
CA VAL A 199 -1.74 7.79 13.06
C VAL A 199 -3.05 7.28 13.64
N LYS A 200 -4.08 7.22 12.80
CA LYS A 200 -5.39 6.71 13.16
C LYS A 200 -5.90 5.83 12.02
N ALA A 201 -6.32 4.61 12.35
CA ALA A 201 -6.99 3.75 11.39
C ALA A 201 -8.42 4.27 11.13
N PHE A 202 -8.80 4.34 9.85
CA PHE A 202 -10.19 4.49 9.45
C PHE A 202 -10.94 3.16 9.67
N PRO A 203 -12.29 3.17 9.68
CA PRO A 203 -13.05 1.95 9.50
C PRO A 203 -12.53 1.17 8.27
N SER A 204 -12.36 -0.14 8.40
CA SER A 204 -11.85 -0.95 7.29
C SER A 204 -12.83 -0.97 6.12
N LEU A 205 -12.31 -1.30 4.94
CA LEU A 205 -13.10 -1.48 3.74
C LEU A 205 -12.60 -2.73 3.02
N THR A 206 -13.53 -3.59 2.62
CA THR A 206 -13.22 -4.81 1.86
C THR A 206 -13.95 -4.78 0.53
N MET A 207 -13.30 -5.25 -0.54
CA MET A 207 -13.93 -5.46 -1.84
C MET A 207 -14.28 -6.95 -2.02
N VAL A 208 -15.48 -7.22 -2.52
CA VAL A 208 -16.02 -8.57 -2.76
C VAL A 208 -16.51 -8.69 -4.22
N PRO A 209 -16.13 -9.74 -4.98
CA PRO A 209 -15.26 -10.85 -4.57
C PRO A 209 -13.84 -10.39 -4.23
N SER A 210 -13.21 -11.06 -3.26
CA SER A 210 -11.79 -10.86 -2.98
C SER A 210 -10.97 -11.46 -4.11
N GLY A 211 -10.06 -10.67 -4.68
CA GLY A 211 -9.18 -11.12 -5.77
C GLY A 211 -9.13 -10.10 -6.90
N ASN A 212 -8.82 -10.61 -8.08
CA ASN A 212 -8.60 -9.80 -9.27
C ASN A 212 -9.92 -9.29 -9.84
N VAL A 213 -9.98 -8.01 -10.18
CA VAL A 213 -11.11 -7.37 -10.87
C VAL A 213 -10.66 -6.79 -12.19
N MET A 214 -11.60 -6.57 -13.11
CA MET A 214 -11.33 -5.94 -14.40
C MET A 214 -11.96 -4.55 -14.48
N ASN A 215 -11.38 -3.67 -15.29
CA ASN A 215 -12.00 -2.40 -15.66
C ASN A 215 -13.42 -2.63 -16.22
N GLY A 216 -14.38 -1.79 -15.78
CA GLY A 216 -15.78 -1.87 -16.16
C GLY A 216 -16.59 -2.95 -15.44
N SER A 217 -15.93 -3.86 -14.71
CA SER A 217 -16.61 -4.81 -13.83
C SER A 217 -17.17 -4.13 -12.59
N THR A 218 -18.10 -4.80 -11.91
CA THR A 218 -18.68 -4.33 -10.65
C THR A 218 -18.22 -5.20 -9.48
N ALA A 219 -17.91 -4.57 -8.35
CA ALA A 219 -17.60 -5.23 -7.09
C ALA A 219 -18.41 -4.62 -5.94
N THR A 220 -18.53 -5.34 -4.83
CA THR A 220 -19.19 -4.87 -3.62
C THR A 220 -18.16 -4.37 -2.62
N LEU A 221 -18.32 -3.13 -2.17
CA LEU A 221 -17.60 -2.56 -1.05
C LEU A 221 -18.36 -2.82 0.25
N VAL A 222 -17.66 -3.42 1.21
CA VAL A 222 -18.18 -3.79 2.53
C VAL A 222 -17.37 -3.05 3.60
N PRO A 223 -17.90 -1.96 4.15
CA PRO A 223 -17.27 -1.26 5.27
C PRO A 223 -17.31 -2.10 6.55
N GLY A 224 -16.24 -2.01 7.35
CA GLY A 224 -16.11 -2.69 8.62
C GLY A 224 -16.72 -1.92 9.81
N PRO A 225 -16.50 -2.44 11.04
CA PRO A 225 -16.96 -1.81 12.27
C PRO A 225 -16.50 -0.34 12.38
N GLY A 226 -17.38 0.51 12.92
CA GLY A 226 -17.14 1.96 13.06
C GLY A 226 -17.61 2.79 11.86
N PHE A 227 -17.94 2.17 10.73
CA PHE A 227 -18.59 2.85 9.62
C PHE A 227 -20.06 3.17 9.94
N ASN A 228 -20.47 4.42 9.73
CA ASN A 228 -21.84 4.87 9.91
C ASN A 228 -22.44 5.31 8.57
N SER A 229 -23.40 4.54 8.05
CA SER A 229 -24.09 4.83 6.79
C SER A 229 -25.13 5.95 6.91
N THR A 230 -25.75 6.12 8.09
CA THR A 230 -26.83 7.11 8.30
C THR A 230 -26.35 8.56 8.39
N SER A 231 -25.09 8.79 8.73
CA SER A 231 -24.49 10.13 8.77
C SER A 231 -23.95 10.62 7.43
N ASN A 232 -23.90 9.76 6.41
CA ASN A 232 -23.15 9.98 5.19
C ASN A 232 -24.03 9.82 3.94
N SER A 233 -24.96 10.76 3.71
CA SER A 233 -25.91 10.69 2.58
C SER A 233 -25.28 10.93 1.21
N ASN A 234 -24.08 11.54 1.16
CA ASN A 234 -23.35 11.85 -0.07
C ASN A 234 -21.98 11.18 -0.07
N LEU A 235 -21.96 9.85 -0.16
CA LEU A 235 -20.72 9.08 -0.28
C LEU A 235 -20.27 8.95 -1.72
N SER A 236 -18.96 8.99 -1.89
CA SER A 236 -18.27 8.74 -3.15
C SER A 236 -17.19 7.68 -2.95
N ALA A 237 -16.92 6.93 -4.02
CA ALA A 237 -15.79 6.02 -4.08
C ALA A 237 -14.68 6.65 -4.91
N ALA A 238 -13.46 6.65 -4.38
CA ALA A 238 -12.29 7.15 -5.07
C ALA A 238 -11.18 6.12 -5.06
N PHE A 239 -10.64 5.81 -6.23
CA PHE A 239 -9.33 5.21 -6.33
C PHE A 239 -8.27 6.28 -6.12
N VAL A 240 -7.33 6.02 -5.22
CA VAL A 240 -6.22 6.93 -4.94
C VAL A 240 -5.18 6.79 -6.05
N THR A 241 -4.73 7.91 -6.61
CA THR A 241 -3.59 7.95 -7.56
C THR A 241 -2.75 9.19 -7.32
N ILE A 242 -1.51 9.20 -7.82
CA ILE A 242 -0.64 10.38 -7.76
C ILE A 242 -1.22 11.57 -8.55
N THR A 243 -1.94 11.32 -9.63
CA THR A 243 -2.51 12.35 -10.52
C THR A 243 -3.83 12.95 -10.01
N GLY A 244 -4.27 12.54 -8.81
CA GLY A 244 -5.55 12.90 -8.22
C GLY A 244 -6.49 11.69 -8.13
N PRO A 245 -7.58 11.78 -7.33
CA PRO A 245 -8.50 10.67 -7.18
C PRO A 245 -9.22 10.35 -8.49
N VAL A 246 -9.32 9.06 -8.82
CA VAL A 246 -10.17 8.56 -9.89
C VAL A 246 -11.51 8.14 -9.29
N TRP A 247 -12.53 8.96 -9.50
CA TRP A 247 -13.87 8.72 -8.96
C TRP A 247 -14.55 7.55 -9.65
N ALA A 248 -15.12 6.65 -8.85
CA ALA A 248 -15.80 5.45 -9.32
C ALA A 248 -17.31 5.55 -9.07
N PRO A 249 -18.17 5.14 -10.03
CA PRO A 249 -19.60 5.07 -9.82
C PRO A 249 -19.95 4.17 -8.63
N LEU A 250 -20.67 4.72 -7.65
CA LEU A 250 -21.04 4.06 -6.41
C LEU A 250 -22.56 3.99 -6.28
N LYS A 251 -23.09 2.81 -5.94
CA LYS A 251 -24.53 2.58 -5.73
C LYS A 251 -24.77 1.88 -4.39
N PRO A 252 -25.55 2.45 -3.46
CA PRO A 252 -25.92 1.76 -2.23
C PRO A 252 -26.82 0.56 -2.52
N ILE A 253 -26.60 -0.56 -1.83
CA ILE A 253 -27.41 -1.79 -1.96
C ILE A 253 -28.11 -2.21 -0.67
N GLY A 254 -28.09 -1.35 0.36
CA GLY A 254 -28.64 -1.64 1.69
C GLY A 254 -27.58 -2.19 2.64
N ASN A 255 -27.93 -2.29 3.93
CA ASN A 255 -27.04 -2.79 5.01
C ASN A 255 -25.67 -2.10 5.10
N GLY A 256 -25.56 -0.85 4.65
CA GLY A 256 -24.30 -0.10 4.63
C GLY A 256 -23.28 -0.59 3.59
N GLN A 257 -23.69 -1.39 2.60
CA GLN A 257 -22.84 -1.87 1.51
C GLN A 257 -23.12 -1.13 0.20
N PHE A 258 -22.15 -1.16 -0.70
CA PHE A 258 -22.19 -0.43 -1.95
C PHE A 258 -21.67 -1.28 -3.11
N ILE A 259 -22.29 -1.18 -4.27
CA ILE A 259 -21.69 -1.64 -5.53
C ILE A 259 -20.85 -0.50 -6.09
N VAL A 260 -19.60 -0.80 -6.46
CA VAL A 260 -18.72 0.09 -7.19
C VAL A 260 -18.45 -0.48 -8.59
N THR A 261 -18.38 0.40 -9.60
CA THR A 261 -17.89 0.03 -10.94
C THR A 261 -16.42 0.43 -11.06
N ILE A 262 -15.56 -0.52 -11.42
CA ILE A 262 -14.11 -0.28 -11.54
C ILE A 262 -13.88 0.66 -12.73
N PRO A 263 -13.29 1.85 -12.52
CA PRO A 263 -13.08 2.83 -13.58
C PRO A 263 -11.88 2.45 -14.46
N ALA A 264 -11.75 3.14 -15.59
CA ALA A 264 -10.53 3.10 -16.37
C ALA A 264 -9.41 3.94 -15.75
N GLY A 265 -8.16 3.62 -16.08
CA GLY A 265 -6.98 4.35 -15.60
C GLY A 265 -6.48 3.94 -14.21
N VAL A 266 -6.92 2.78 -13.71
CA VAL A 266 -6.40 2.13 -12.49
C VAL A 266 -6.11 0.67 -12.81
N GLU A 267 -4.88 0.22 -12.59
CA GLU A 267 -4.43 -1.15 -12.89
C GLU A 267 -3.40 -1.59 -11.84
N GLY A 268 -3.22 -2.90 -11.66
CA GLY A 268 -2.37 -3.47 -10.62
C GLY A 268 -2.93 -3.28 -9.22
N GLN A 269 -2.05 -3.28 -8.21
CA GLN A 269 -2.42 -3.05 -6.82
C GLN A 269 -2.93 -1.62 -6.64
N SER A 270 -4.23 -1.49 -6.48
CA SER A 270 -4.96 -0.23 -6.41
C SER A 270 -5.69 -0.09 -5.07
N TYR A 271 -5.90 1.16 -4.66
CA TYR A 271 -6.46 1.51 -3.36
C TYR A 271 -7.73 2.31 -3.54
N ILE A 272 -8.83 1.84 -2.97
CA ILE A 272 -10.13 2.51 -3.03
C ILE A 272 -10.60 2.90 -1.64
N VAL A 273 -11.08 4.13 -1.48
CA VAL A 273 -11.66 4.65 -0.24
C VAL A 273 -13.13 5.03 -0.46
N LEU A 274 -13.90 5.00 0.63
CA LEU A 274 -15.18 5.71 0.72
C LEU A 274 -14.94 7.07 1.39
N THR A 275 -15.45 8.12 0.77
CA THR A 275 -15.28 9.51 1.22
C THR A 275 -16.60 10.27 1.15
N ASN A 276 -16.75 11.30 1.99
CA ASN A 276 -17.86 12.26 1.94
C ASN A 276 -17.57 13.49 1.05
N SER A 277 -16.48 13.47 0.29
CA SER A 277 -16.08 14.49 -0.70
C SER A 277 -16.14 13.95 -2.13
N MET A 278 -16.27 14.86 -3.11
CA MET A 278 -16.06 14.60 -4.55
C MET A 278 -14.95 15.49 -5.14
N SER A 279 -14.29 16.31 -4.32
CA SER A 279 -13.22 17.21 -4.77
C SER A 279 -11.83 16.66 -4.49
N ASP A 280 -11.68 15.91 -3.41
CA ASP A 280 -10.40 15.53 -2.82
C ASP A 280 -10.53 14.26 -1.99
N VAL A 281 -9.39 13.61 -1.72
CA VAL A 281 -9.26 12.50 -0.77
C VAL A 281 -8.25 12.90 0.29
N SER A 282 -8.69 12.96 1.54
CA SER A 282 -7.90 13.42 2.69
C SER A 282 -8.37 12.77 4.00
N ASP A 283 -7.52 12.87 5.03
CA ASP A 283 -7.82 12.36 6.38
C ASP A 283 -9.16 12.84 6.94
N ASP A 284 -9.60 14.04 6.57
CA ASP A 284 -10.82 14.67 7.09
C ASP A 284 -12.10 14.13 6.44
N ASN A 285 -11.98 13.55 5.24
CA ASN A 285 -13.13 13.18 4.41
C ASN A 285 -13.25 11.67 4.18
N ILE A 286 -12.19 10.90 4.39
CA ILE A 286 -12.23 9.43 4.34
C ILE A 286 -13.09 8.91 5.50
N VAL A 287 -14.10 8.11 5.16
CA VAL A 287 -15.00 7.49 6.13
C VAL A 287 -14.78 5.97 6.27
N ALA A 288 -14.14 5.34 5.28
CA ALA A 288 -13.67 3.95 5.35
C ALA A 288 -12.61 3.65 4.28
N GLY A 289 -11.70 2.74 4.60
CA GLY A 289 -10.67 2.22 3.69
C GLY A 289 -9.26 2.76 3.97
N PRO A 290 -8.30 2.48 3.08
CA PRO A 290 -8.52 1.90 1.75
C PRO A 290 -8.84 0.40 1.79
N ALA A 291 -9.64 -0.06 0.81
CA ALA A 291 -9.61 -1.45 0.38
C ALA A 291 -8.53 -1.61 -0.69
N ILE A 292 -7.80 -2.73 -0.65
CA ILE A 292 -6.79 -3.09 -1.64
C ILE A 292 -7.42 -4.02 -2.67
N VAL A 293 -7.14 -3.78 -3.95
CA VAL A 293 -7.63 -4.61 -5.04
C VAL A 293 -6.55 -4.74 -6.12
N GLU A 294 -6.44 -5.92 -6.72
CA GLU A 294 -5.68 -6.12 -7.95
C GLU A 294 -6.60 -5.87 -9.16
N VAL A 295 -6.29 -4.85 -9.96
CA VAL A 295 -7.04 -4.55 -11.19
C VAL A 295 -6.26 -5.06 -12.40
N GLU A 296 -6.79 -6.06 -13.09
CA GLU A 296 -6.13 -6.66 -14.25
C GLU A 296 -6.16 -5.75 -15.49
N LEU A 297 -5.08 -5.82 -16.26
CA LEU A 297 -5.00 -5.26 -17.60
C LEU A 297 -5.86 -6.10 -18.55
N MET A 298 -6.66 -5.44 -19.39
CA MET A 298 -7.41 -6.09 -20.48
C MET A 298 -6.50 -6.56 -21.62
#